data_AF-K6CRC5-F1
#
_entry.id   AF-K6CRC5-F1
#
_cell.length_a   1.000
_cell.length_b   1.000
_cell.length_c   1.000
_cell.angle_alpha   90.00
_cell.angle_beta   90.00
_cell.angle_gamma   90.00
#
_symmetry.space_group_name_H-M   'P 1'
#
loop_
_entity.id
_entity.type
_entity.pdbx_description
1 polymer ?
#
loop_
_entity_poly.entity_id
_entity_poly.type
_entity_poly.pdbx_seq_one_letter_code
_entity_poly.pdbx_strand_id
1 'polypeptide(L)'
;MKLDIEKWINRLDPLDNEAKELFSESVICYKIGAYRSAFIMSYLAFKITLKNRIINCSYRPEGFNEGRWQSVIIKELNNEDNWEKHLNDIIVADPKKEGSIAIIFFEQREIAKNEYEYWKNVRNQCAHAKSGIINSSTVECFWNYLQDNLSKFYVLGGKQYLLEELLEYYRYRVVENKNKLTLLIHDIEVVYGENACEFFKEFNVRFENRYRIMVNDENRDFWKEIIYSSHDNIQEGFIKSIMEKEYYFIQFYRIFPDILEKAISFDNKFILDKVSKWLELWEPDYRGGNNTFWDILYKLLKKKPDEVNIDMISRKVDLDIISNVDFDIEQLKLLEGYKVFDKFILNAGSYFFDVTFDGIRINNGYKERKPIEWFKYSTWNKELIAKLSESFERLDVSISNLKKSNFGSWEYERRKIYIDLIKLYWCNIEKVIEDENLTIYNKIYEYIKE
;
A
#
# COMPACT_ATOMS: atom_id res chain seq x y z
N MET A 1 3.73 -32.65 -24.79
CA MET A 1 3.18 -32.15 -23.51
C MET A 1 4.29 -31.42 -22.77
N LYS A 2 4.06 -30.20 -22.25
CA LYS A 2 5.02 -29.50 -21.38
C LYS A 2 4.84 -29.96 -19.93
N LEU A 3 5.94 -30.31 -19.27
CA LEU A 3 6.00 -30.67 -17.86
C LEU A 3 5.80 -29.43 -16.98
N ASP A 4 5.37 -29.63 -15.73
CA ASP A 4 5.15 -28.49 -14.82
C ASP A 4 6.43 -27.74 -14.47
N ILE A 5 7.56 -28.45 -14.37
CA ILE A 5 8.87 -27.81 -14.18
C ILE A 5 9.26 -26.93 -15.38
N GLU A 6 8.91 -27.33 -16.60
CA GLU A 6 9.15 -26.51 -17.79
C GLU A 6 8.29 -25.24 -17.77
N LYS A 7 7.04 -25.33 -17.27
CA LYS A 7 6.18 -24.16 -17.09
C LYS A 7 6.76 -23.22 -16.03
N TRP A 8 7.26 -23.75 -14.92
CA TRP A 8 7.90 -22.99 -13.85
C TRP A 8 9.13 -22.22 -14.35
N ILE A 9 10.05 -22.91 -15.06
CA ILE A 9 11.25 -22.25 -15.64
C ILE A 9 10.86 -21.18 -16.66
N ASN A 10 9.95 -21.49 -17.59
CA ASN A 10 9.55 -20.51 -18.61
C ASN A 10 8.86 -19.27 -18.02
N ARG A 11 8.18 -19.43 -16.88
CA ARG A 11 7.46 -18.34 -16.20
C ARG A 11 8.38 -17.45 -15.36
N LEU A 12 9.25 -18.06 -14.56
CA LEU A 12 10.06 -17.34 -13.57
C LEU A 12 11.49 -17.06 -14.04
N ASP A 13 11.99 -17.83 -15.01
CA ASP A 13 13.37 -17.76 -15.50
C ASP A 13 14.46 -17.80 -14.41
N PRO A 14 14.43 -18.78 -13.47
CA PRO A 14 15.25 -18.73 -12.25
C PRO A 14 16.70 -19.20 -12.42
N LEU A 15 17.06 -19.67 -13.61
CA LEU A 15 18.36 -20.29 -13.94
C LEU A 15 19.17 -19.35 -14.83
N ASP A 16 20.49 -19.37 -14.73
CA ASP A 16 21.36 -18.68 -15.69
C ASP A 16 21.47 -19.47 -17.02
N ASN A 17 21.95 -18.85 -18.08
CA ASN A 17 22.00 -19.45 -19.43
C ASN A 17 22.66 -20.84 -19.44
N GLU A 18 23.83 -21.01 -18.82
CA GLU A 18 24.52 -22.30 -18.72
C GLU A 18 23.67 -23.34 -17.97
N ALA A 19 23.05 -22.95 -16.86
CA ALA A 19 22.17 -23.83 -16.10
C ALA A 19 20.88 -24.18 -16.88
N LYS A 20 20.35 -23.26 -17.71
CA LYS A 20 19.19 -23.51 -18.57
C LYS A 20 19.49 -24.55 -19.64
N GLU A 21 20.67 -24.53 -20.24
CA GLU A 21 21.09 -25.52 -21.23
C GLU A 21 21.11 -26.92 -20.62
N LEU A 22 21.80 -27.08 -19.48
CA LEU A 22 21.83 -28.34 -18.73
C LEU A 22 20.43 -28.80 -18.28
N PHE A 23 19.59 -27.87 -17.83
CA PHE A 23 18.23 -28.22 -17.44
C PHE A 23 17.38 -28.65 -18.64
N SER A 24 17.58 -28.04 -19.80
CA SER A 24 16.90 -28.44 -21.04
C SER A 24 17.29 -29.86 -21.44
N GLU A 25 18.57 -30.21 -21.32
CA GLU A 25 19.05 -31.59 -21.51
C GLU A 25 18.45 -32.56 -20.48
N SER A 26 18.33 -32.14 -19.22
CA SER A 26 17.66 -32.92 -18.17
C SER A 26 16.22 -33.29 -18.56
N VAL A 27 15.45 -32.32 -19.05
CA VAL A 27 14.06 -32.51 -19.49
C VAL A 27 13.98 -33.47 -20.68
N ILE A 28 14.90 -33.36 -21.65
CA ILE A 28 14.97 -34.29 -22.78
C ILE A 28 15.23 -35.72 -22.27
N CYS A 29 16.23 -35.90 -21.40
CA CYS A 29 16.56 -37.19 -20.80
C CYS A 29 15.36 -37.78 -20.05
N TYR A 30 14.64 -36.96 -19.28
CA TYR A 30 13.46 -37.40 -18.54
C TYR A 30 12.37 -37.91 -19.48
N LYS A 31 12.06 -37.17 -20.56
CA LYS A 31 11.00 -37.51 -21.53
C LYS A 31 11.27 -38.83 -22.28
N ILE A 32 12.54 -39.20 -22.46
CA ILE A 32 12.94 -40.47 -23.09
C ILE A 32 13.18 -41.61 -22.08
N GLY A 33 12.93 -41.39 -20.78
CA GLY A 33 13.08 -42.40 -19.73
C GLY A 33 14.52 -42.56 -19.19
N ALA A 34 15.45 -41.68 -19.55
CA ALA A 34 16.83 -41.67 -19.05
C ALA A 34 16.93 -40.93 -17.70
N TYR A 35 16.23 -41.44 -16.67
CA TYR A 35 16.03 -40.73 -15.40
C TYR A 35 17.31 -40.43 -14.62
N ARG A 36 18.34 -41.29 -14.70
CA ARG A 36 19.65 -41.03 -14.07
C ARG A 36 20.33 -39.81 -14.68
N SER A 37 20.37 -39.74 -16.01
CA SER A 37 20.93 -38.59 -16.74
C SER A 37 20.10 -37.34 -16.48
N ALA A 38 18.77 -37.46 -16.48
CA ALA A 38 17.88 -36.36 -16.14
C ALA A 38 18.22 -35.78 -14.76
N PHE A 39 18.32 -36.64 -13.73
CA PHE A 39 18.68 -36.20 -12.38
C PHE A 39 20.04 -35.50 -12.35
N ILE A 40 21.10 -36.12 -12.90
CA ILE A 40 22.46 -35.57 -12.90
C ILE A 40 22.50 -34.19 -13.55
N MET A 41 21.88 -34.02 -14.71
CA MET A 41 21.87 -32.75 -15.44
C MET A 41 21.09 -31.68 -14.67
N SER A 42 19.93 -32.01 -14.08
CA SER A 42 19.19 -31.04 -13.25
C SER A 42 19.94 -30.66 -11.98
N TYR A 43 20.65 -31.61 -11.35
CA TYR A 43 21.46 -31.34 -10.17
C TYR A 43 22.66 -30.45 -10.51
N LEU A 44 23.29 -30.65 -11.66
CA LEU A 44 24.37 -29.78 -12.12
C LEU A 44 23.87 -28.37 -12.42
N ALA A 45 22.72 -28.24 -13.11
CA ALA A 45 22.06 -26.96 -13.33
C ALA A 45 21.78 -26.22 -12.01
N PHE A 46 21.29 -26.93 -10.99
CA PHE A 46 21.11 -26.41 -9.63
C PHE A 46 22.43 -25.87 -9.05
N LYS A 47 23.51 -26.66 -9.08
CA LYS A 47 24.82 -26.25 -8.54
C LYS A 47 25.41 -25.04 -9.24
N ILE A 48 25.31 -24.98 -10.56
CA ILE A 48 25.80 -23.85 -11.36
C ILE A 48 25.00 -22.59 -11.01
N THR A 49 23.68 -22.71 -10.88
CA THR A 49 22.84 -21.59 -10.44
C THR A 49 23.28 -21.07 -9.07
N LEU A 50 23.58 -21.95 -8.12
CA LEU A 50 24.08 -21.52 -6.80
C LEU A 50 25.46 -20.87 -6.87
N LYS A 51 26.39 -21.46 -7.64
CA LYS A 51 27.74 -20.92 -7.86
C LYS A 51 27.65 -19.49 -8.42
N ASN A 52 26.86 -19.30 -9.47
CA ASN A 52 26.72 -18.00 -10.13
C ASN A 52 26.05 -16.95 -9.25
N ARG A 53 25.04 -17.32 -8.46
CA ARG A 53 24.44 -16.41 -7.46
C ARG A 53 25.45 -15.91 -6.45
N ILE A 54 26.37 -16.77 -6.00
CA ILE A 54 27.45 -16.36 -5.08
C ILE A 54 28.45 -15.46 -5.80
N ILE A 55 28.91 -15.84 -6.99
CA ILE A 55 29.92 -15.09 -7.75
C ILE A 55 29.43 -13.69 -8.11
N ASN A 56 28.17 -13.57 -8.54
CA ASN A 56 27.57 -12.31 -8.98
C ASN A 56 26.98 -11.48 -7.83
N CYS A 57 27.13 -11.94 -6.58
CA CYS A 57 26.60 -11.25 -5.42
C CYS A 57 27.33 -9.90 -5.19
N SER A 58 26.57 -8.82 -5.12
CA SER A 58 27.09 -7.45 -4.95
C SER A 58 27.40 -7.07 -3.49
N TYR A 59 26.86 -7.81 -2.52
CA TYR A 59 27.08 -7.60 -1.09
C TYR A 59 27.77 -8.81 -0.43
N ARG A 60 28.28 -8.60 0.78
CA ARG A 60 29.07 -9.60 1.52
C ARG A 60 28.55 -9.72 2.96
N PRO A 61 28.56 -10.92 3.55
CA PRO A 61 28.27 -11.09 4.97
C PRO A 61 29.23 -10.29 5.86
N GLU A 62 28.73 -9.86 7.02
CA GLU A 62 29.55 -9.23 8.03
C GLU A 62 30.72 -10.17 8.44
N GLY A 63 31.93 -9.63 8.52
CA GLY A 63 33.15 -10.44 8.75
C GLY A 63 33.85 -10.97 7.49
N PHE A 64 33.31 -10.70 6.29
CA PHE A 64 34.02 -10.88 5.02
C PHE A 64 34.45 -9.52 4.43
N ASN A 65 35.72 -9.18 4.60
CA ASN A 65 36.32 -8.09 3.82
C ASN A 65 36.57 -8.53 2.36
N GLU A 66 36.83 -7.58 1.47
CA GLU A 66 37.05 -7.86 0.04
C GLU A 66 38.12 -8.93 -0.18
N GLY A 67 39.27 -8.81 0.49
CA GLY A 67 40.39 -9.73 0.33
C GLY A 67 40.02 -11.17 0.68
N ARG A 68 39.30 -11.38 1.79
CA ARG A 68 38.83 -12.70 2.22
C ARG A 68 37.76 -13.25 1.27
N TRP A 69 36.83 -12.42 0.82
CA TRP A 69 35.81 -12.82 -0.13
C TRP A 69 36.43 -13.33 -1.45
N GLN A 70 37.35 -12.54 -2.02
CA GLN A 70 38.02 -12.91 -3.27
C GLN A 70 38.89 -14.17 -3.10
N SER A 71 39.69 -14.23 -2.04
CA SER A 71 40.65 -15.32 -1.84
C SER A 71 40.04 -16.64 -1.39
N VAL A 72 38.99 -16.60 -0.55
CA VAL A 72 38.41 -17.81 0.08
C VAL A 72 37.18 -18.29 -0.66
N ILE A 73 36.33 -17.39 -1.17
CA ILE A 73 35.05 -17.75 -1.81
C ILE A 73 35.20 -17.76 -3.33
N ILE A 74 35.53 -16.62 -3.93
CA ILE A 74 35.49 -16.46 -5.39
C ILE A 74 36.57 -17.31 -6.09
N LYS A 75 37.80 -17.30 -5.59
CA LYS A 75 38.90 -18.07 -6.17
C LYS A 75 38.60 -19.58 -6.22
N GLU A 76 38.06 -20.15 -5.14
CA GLU A 76 37.75 -21.58 -5.07
C GLU A 76 36.53 -21.96 -5.90
N LEU A 77 35.52 -21.07 -6.01
CA LEU A 77 34.37 -21.30 -6.89
C LEU A 77 34.71 -21.19 -8.38
N ASN A 78 35.77 -20.47 -8.75
CA ASN A 78 36.30 -20.41 -10.11
C ASN A 78 37.29 -21.54 -10.44
N ASN A 79 37.62 -22.39 -9.47
CA ASN A 79 38.48 -23.55 -9.70
C ASN A 79 37.65 -24.75 -10.18
N GLU A 80 37.72 -25.06 -11.48
CA GLU A 80 36.93 -26.13 -12.12
C GLU A 80 37.07 -27.50 -11.44
N ASP A 81 38.23 -27.80 -10.83
CA ASP A 81 38.45 -29.10 -10.18
C ASP A 81 37.80 -29.19 -8.79
N ASN A 82 37.55 -28.06 -8.12
CA ASN A 82 37.19 -28.02 -6.70
C ASN A 82 35.90 -27.27 -6.37
N TRP A 83 35.34 -26.49 -7.31
CA TRP A 83 34.22 -25.59 -7.01
C TRP A 83 32.99 -26.31 -6.44
N GLU A 84 32.65 -27.51 -6.94
CA GLU A 84 31.48 -28.24 -6.44
C GLU A 84 31.70 -28.66 -4.97
N LYS A 85 32.91 -29.11 -4.63
CA LYS A 85 33.28 -29.45 -3.26
C LYS A 85 33.23 -28.21 -2.36
N HIS A 86 33.83 -27.12 -2.80
CA HIS A 86 33.85 -25.87 -2.05
C HIS A 86 32.44 -25.30 -1.83
N LEU A 87 31.58 -25.35 -2.85
CA LEU A 87 30.17 -24.96 -2.74
C LEU A 87 29.41 -25.83 -1.73
N ASN A 88 29.67 -27.14 -1.71
CA ASN A 88 29.11 -28.01 -0.69
C ASN A 88 29.55 -27.59 0.71
N ASP A 89 30.85 -27.30 0.89
CA ASP A 89 31.42 -26.88 2.17
C ASP A 89 30.81 -25.55 2.65
N ILE A 90 30.57 -24.59 1.74
CA ILE A 90 29.85 -23.34 2.03
C ILE A 90 28.45 -23.60 2.59
N ILE A 91 27.67 -24.46 1.92
CA ILE A 91 26.26 -24.69 2.26
C ILE A 91 26.11 -25.43 3.60
N VAL A 92 27.05 -26.32 3.93
CA VAL A 92 27.03 -27.07 5.20
C VAL A 92 27.81 -26.40 6.33
N ALA A 93 28.50 -25.29 6.06
CA ALA A 93 29.29 -24.57 7.06
C ALA A 93 28.40 -23.93 8.13
N ASP A 94 28.88 -23.91 9.38
CA ASP A 94 28.15 -23.33 10.51
C ASP A 94 28.48 -21.84 10.64
N PRO A 95 27.52 -20.92 10.51
CA PRO A 95 27.76 -19.49 10.66
C PRO A 95 28.25 -19.08 12.05
N LYS A 96 28.02 -19.89 13.08
CA LYS A 96 28.44 -19.60 14.46
C LYS A 96 29.90 -19.95 14.73
N LYS A 97 30.56 -20.65 13.82
CA LYS A 97 31.95 -21.08 13.98
C LYS A 97 32.91 -19.93 13.61
N GLU A 98 33.91 -19.69 14.45
CA GLU A 98 34.97 -18.72 14.12
C GLU A 98 35.71 -19.11 12.84
N GLY A 99 35.97 -18.14 11.96
CA GLY A 99 36.61 -18.38 10.66
C GLY A 99 35.74 -19.14 9.65
N SER A 100 34.43 -19.30 9.91
CA SER A 100 33.50 -20.00 9.02
C SER A 100 33.46 -19.39 7.61
N ILE A 101 33.23 -20.25 6.63
CA ILE A 101 32.95 -19.91 5.23
C ILE A 101 31.43 -19.89 4.94
N ALA A 102 30.59 -20.01 5.96
CA ALA A 102 29.14 -19.96 5.81
C ALA A 102 28.73 -18.56 5.35
N ILE A 103 28.15 -18.50 4.16
CA ILE A 103 27.66 -17.25 3.55
C ILE A 103 26.19 -17.35 3.14
N ILE A 104 25.57 -18.54 3.22
CA ILE A 104 24.14 -18.78 2.99
C ILE A 104 23.52 -19.17 4.33
N PHE A 105 22.50 -18.44 4.76
CA PHE A 105 21.87 -18.66 6.06
C PHE A 105 20.44 -19.15 5.87
N PHE A 106 20.09 -20.23 6.54
CA PHE A 106 18.75 -20.81 6.49
C PHE A 106 18.08 -20.63 7.84
N GLU A 107 16.79 -20.27 7.86
CA GLU A 107 16.02 -20.19 9.11
C GLU A 107 15.98 -21.55 9.82
N GLN A 108 15.70 -22.62 9.06
CA GLN A 108 15.70 -24.00 9.54
C GLN A 108 16.92 -24.77 9.03
N ARG A 109 18.11 -24.36 9.49
CA ARG A 109 19.41 -24.84 8.99
C ARG A 109 19.56 -26.35 8.93
N GLU A 110 19.23 -27.07 9.99
CA GLU A 110 19.43 -28.53 10.01
C GLU A 110 18.53 -29.24 9.00
N ILE A 111 17.31 -28.76 8.79
CA ILE A 111 16.40 -29.30 7.76
C ILE A 111 16.96 -29.03 6.36
N ALA A 112 17.30 -27.77 6.05
CA ALA A 112 17.85 -27.39 4.75
C ALA A 112 19.15 -28.17 4.43
N LYS A 113 20.02 -28.35 5.44
CA LYS A 113 21.25 -29.11 5.31
C LYS A 113 20.97 -30.59 5.03
N ASN A 114 20.06 -31.22 5.78
CA ASN A 114 19.73 -32.63 5.61
C ASN A 114 19.13 -32.90 4.22
N GLU A 115 18.23 -32.04 3.75
CA GLU A 115 17.64 -32.14 2.41
C GLU A 115 18.70 -31.95 1.31
N TYR A 116 19.59 -30.98 1.46
CA TYR A 116 20.68 -30.75 0.53
C TYR A 116 21.65 -31.95 0.48
N GLU A 117 22.03 -32.50 1.64
CA GLU A 117 22.89 -33.68 1.73
C GLU A 117 22.21 -34.93 1.15
N TYR A 118 20.89 -35.07 1.32
CA TYR A 118 20.11 -36.12 0.68
C TYR A 118 20.26 -36.09 -0.84
N TRP A 119 20.03 -34.93 -1.48
CA TRP A 119 20.14 -34.83 -2.94
C TRP A 119 21.58 -35.01 -3.45
N LYS A 120 22.58 -34.54 -2.69
CA LYS A 120 24.00 -34.84 -2.95
C LYS A 120 24.26 -36.34 -2.95
N ASN A 121 23.69 -37.07 -1.99
CA ASN A 121 23.84 -38.53 -1.91
C ASN A 121 23.15 -39.24 -3.08
N VAL A 122 21.96 -38.79 -3.50
CA VAL A 122 21.28 -39.30 -4.71
C VAL A 122 22.12 -39.07 -5.97
N ARG A 123 22.74 -37.89 -6.12
CA ARG A 123 23.69 -37.64 -7.23
C ARG A 123 24.85 -38.63 -7.23
N ASN A 124 25.44 -38.90 -6.07
CA ASN A 124 26.53 -39.86 -5.95
C ASN A 124 26.09 -41.30 -6.29
N GLN A 125 24.84 -41.67 -5.97
CA GLN A 125 24.28 -42.96 -6.39
C GLN A 125 24.12 -43.04 -7.91
N CYS A 126 23.68 -41.96 -8.55
CA CYS A 126 23.54 -41.88 -10.01
C CYS A 126 24.89 -42.03 -10.71
N ALA A 127 25.92 -41.30 -10.24
CA ALA A 127 27.26 -41.28 -10.85
C ALA A 127 28.03 -42.60 -10.67
N HIS A 128 27.93 -43.23 -9.50
CA HIS A 128 28.66 -44.47 -9.20
C HIS A 128 27.88 -45.75 -9.48
N ALA A 129 26.70 -45.65 -10.11
CA ALA A 129 25.79 -46.76 -10.41
C ALA A 129 25.50 -47.69 -9.21
N LYS A 130 25.54 -47.14 -7.99
CA LYS A 130 25.31 -47.91 -6.75
C LYS A 130 23.84 -48.36 -6.67
N SER A 131 23.57 -49.38 -5.84
CA SER A 131 22.25 -49.99 -5.65
C SER A 131 21.20 -48.95 -5.20
N GLY A 132 20.40 -48.48 -6.15
CA GLY A 132 19.30 -47.54 -5.95
C GLY A 132 18.52 -47.37 -7.24
N ILE A 133 17.18 -47.45 -7.15
CA ILE A 133 16.29 -47.21 -8.29
C ILE A 133 16.14 -45.70 -8.44
N ILE A 134 16.57 -45.18 -9.59
CA ILE A 134 16.33 -43.79 -9.99
C ILE A 134 15.30 -43.84 -11.10
N ASN A 135 14.10 -43.35 -10.81
CA ASN A 135 12.96 -43.36 -11.72
C ASN A 135 12.40 -41.94 -11.89
N SER A 136 11.28 -41.81 -12.61
CA SER A 136 10.62 -40.52 -12.83
C SER A 136 10.30 -39.79 -11.52
N SER A 137 9.79 -40.52 -10.52
CA SER A 137 9.43 -39.95 -9.22
C SER A 137 10.63 -39.34 -8.48
N THR A 138 11.82 -39.96 -8.57
CA THR A 138 13.04 -39.38 -7.98
C THR A 138 13.38 -38.02 -8.61
N VAL A 139 13.25 -37.92 -9.93
CA VAL A 139 13.54 -36.68 -10.68
C VAL A 139 12.49 -35.61 -10.36
N GLU A 140 11.21 -35.98 -10.37
CA GLU A 140 10.11 -35.06 -10.04
C GLU A 140 10.20 -34.53 -8.60
N CYS A 141 10.53 -35.38 -7.62
CA CYS A 141 10.75 -34.93 -6.25
C CYS A 141 11.92 -33.93 -6.15
N PHE A 142 12.98 -34.12 -6.94
CA PHE A 142 14.07 -33.15 -6.98
C PHE A 142 13.64 -31.83 -7.62
N TRP A 143 12.84 -31.89 -8.69
CA TRP A 143 12.30 -30.70 -9.32
C TRP A 143 11.37 -29.92 -8.39
N ASN A 144 10.52 -30.60 -7.61
CA ASN A 144 9.72 -29.95 -6.57
C ASN A 144 10.62 -29.29 -5.52
N TYR A 145 11.67 -29.99 -5.08
CA TYR A 145 12.66 -29.41 -4.17
C TYR A 145 13.29 -28.12 -4.71
N LEU A 146 13.60 -28.06 -6.02
CA LEU A 146 14.10 -26.82 -6.65
C LEU A 146 13.06 -25.70 -6.60
N GLN A 147 11.80 -26.00 -6.91
CA GLN A 147 10.71 -25.01 -6.88
C GLN A 147 10.54 -24.41 -5.48
N ASP A 148 10.63 -25.24 -4.44
CA ASP A 148 10.35 -24.86 -3.06
C ASP A 148 11.54 -24.21 -2.33
N ASN A 149 12.77 -24.45 -2.81
CA ASN A 149 13.98 -24.12 -2.05
C ASN A 149 15.04 -23.33 -2.80
N LEU A 150 15.00 -23.27 -4.14
CA LEU A 150 16.06 -22.59 -4.89
C LEU A 150 16.26 -21.15 -4.41
N SER A 151 15.19 -20.40 -4.14
CA SER A 151 15.24 -19.02 -3.65
C SER A 151 15.86 -18.85 -2.26
N LYS A 152 16.01 -19.93 -1.47
CA LYS A 152 16.67 -19.90 -0.16
C LYS A 152 18.19 -19.88 -0.28
N PHE A 153 18.73 -20.24 -1.44
CA PHE A 153 20.17 -20.30 -1.70
C PHE A 153 20.72 -18.99 -2.28
N TYR A 154 20.46 -17.89 -1.59
CA TYR A 154 21.15 -16.62 -1.79
C TYR A 154 22.10 -16.35 -0.63
N VAL A 155 23.10 -15.49 -0.85
CA VAL A 155 23.99 -15.04 0.22
C VAL A 155 23.16 -14.37 1.33
N LEU A 156 23.43 -14.69 2.59
CA LEU A 156 22.65 -14.32 3.78
C LEU A 156 21.20 -14.83 3.80
N GLY A 157 20.90 -15.90 3.07
CA GLY A 157 19.55 -16.47 3.03
C GLY A 157 18.56 -15.66 2.21
N GLY A 158 19.06 -14.75 1.36
CA GLY A 158 18.24 -13.98 0.42
C GLY A 158 17.54 -12.75 1.01
N LYS A 159 17.41 -12.63 2.34
CA LYS A 159 16.71 -11.49 2.95
C LYS A 159 17.26 -10.13 2.49
N GLN A 160 18.54 -9.89 2.75
CA GLN A 160 19.20 -8.65 2.33
C GLN A 160 19.39 -8.57 0.80
N TYR A 161 19.60 -9.71 0.13
CA TYR A 161 19.68 -9.79 -1.34
C TYR A 161 18.45 -9.18 -1.99
N LEU A 162 17.29 -9.74 -1.64
CA LEU A 162 16.01 -9.48 -2.27
C LEU A 162 15.56 -8.05 -2.00
N LEU A 163 15.88 -7.53 -0.81
CA LEU A 163 15.61 -6.14 -0.47
C LEU A 163 16.38 -5.18 -1.37
N GLU A 164 17.70 -5.35 -1.47
CA GLU A 164 18.54 -4.45 -2.28
C GLU A 164 18.26 -4.63 -3.78
N GLU A 165 18.02 -5.86 -4.26
CA GLU A 165 17.63 -6.12 -5.65
C GLU A 165 16.28 -5.49 -6.00
N LEU A 166 15.27 -5.58 -5.12
CA LEU A 166 13.98 -4.94 -5.36
C LEU A 166 14.11 -3.41 -5.34
N LEU A 167 14.92 -2.85 -4.44
CA LEU A 167 15.21 -1.41 -4.38
C LEU A 167 15.92 -0.91 -5.65
N GLU A 168 16.91 -1.65 -6.14
CA GLU A 168 17.62 -1.31 -7.38
C GLU A 168 16.73 -1.50 -8.60
N TYR A 169 15.89 -2.54 -8.64
CA TYR A 169 14.92 -2.72 -9.71
C TYR A 169 13.93 -1.55 -9.77
N TYR A 170 13.40 -1.15 -8.62
CA TYR A 170 12.48 -0.02 -8.52
C TYR A 170 13.12 1.30 -8.96
N ARG A 171 14.43 1.50 -8.74
CA ARG A 171 15.16 2.74 -9.05
C ARG A 171 14.94 3.23 -10.49
N TYR A 172 14.81 2.32 -11.44
CA TYR A 172 14.68 2.65 -12.87
C TYR A 172 13.25 3.05 -13.27
N ARG A 173 12.28 2.95 -12.36
CA ARG A 173 10.84 3.31 -12.47
C ARG A 173 10.05 2.62 -13.59
N VAL A 174 10.71 2.17 -14.64
CA VAL A 174 10.16 1.44 -15.77
C VAL A 174 10.49 -0.05 -15.60
N VAL A 175 9.47 -0.90 -15.73
CA VAL A 175 9.61 -2.35 -15.73
C VAL A 175 10.23 -2.77 -17.06
N GLU A 176 11.55 -2.67 -17.21
CA GLU A 176 12.25 -3.09 -18.45
C GLU A 176 12.30 -4.61 -18.60
N ASN A 177 12.30 -5.35 -17.48
CA ASN A 177 12.37 -6.81 -17.48
C ASN A 177 11.34 -7.41 -16.50
N LYS A 178 10.12 -7.64 -17.00
CA LYS A 178 9.00 -8.17 -16.21
C LYS A 178 9.29 -9.54 -15.58
N ASN A 179 10.04 -10.40 -16.26
CA ASN A 179 10.40 -11.72 -15.73
C ASN A 179 11.28 -11.58 -14.48
N LYS A 180 12.22 -10.63 -14.46
CA LYS A 180 13.04 -10.35 -13.27
C LYS A 180 12.19 -9.92 -12.07
N LEU A 181 11.21 -9.03 -12.27
CA LEU A 181 10.31 -8.63 -11.17
C LEU A 181 9.46 -9.81 -10.69
N THR A 182 8.94 -10.61 -11.61
CA THR A 182 8.15 -11.82 -11.28
C THR A 182 8.97 -12.81 -10.46
N LEU A 183 10.24 -13.02 -10.83
CA LEU A 183 11.17 -13.86 -10.08
C LEU A 183 11.45 -13.29 -8.69
N LEU A 184 11.72 -11.99 -8.57
CA LEU A 184 11.97 -11.35 -7.27
C LEU A 184 10.77 -11.50 -6.34
N ILE A 185 9.55 -11.27 -6.83
CA ILE A 185 8.32 -11.44 -6.05
C ILE A 185 8.17 -12.89 -5.56
N HIS A 186 8.41 -13.86 -6.45
CA HIS A 186 8.40 -15.28 -6.08
C HIS A 186 9.47 -15.62 -5.04
N ASP A 187 10.68 -15.08 -5.19
CA ASP A 187 11.77 -15.35 -4.26
C ASP A 187 11.51 -14.73 -2.88
N ILE A 188 10.89 -13.55 -2.82
CA ILE A 188 10.43 -12.94 -1.57
C ILE A 188 9.37 -13.83 -0.90
N GLU A 189 8.41 -14.36 -1.66
CA GLU A 189 7.40 -15.28 -1.14
C GLU A 189 8.05 -16.52 -0.51
N VAL A 190 9.01 -17.14 -1.21
CA VAL A 190 9.67 -18.36 -0.72
C VAL A 190 10.54 -18.10 0.52
N VAL A 191 11.19 -16.93 0.58
CA VAL A 191 12.14 -16.59 1.67
C VAL A 191 11.42 -16.04 2.90
N TYR A 192 10.39 -15.21 2.73
CA TYR A 192 9.69 -14.57 3.84
C TYR A 192 8.36 -15.23 4.18
N GLY A 193 7.65 -15.79 3.20
CA GLY A 193 6.31 -16.37 3.39
C GLY A 193 5.39 -15.43 4.17
N GLU A 194 4.84 -15.92 5.28
CA GLU A 194 3.97 -15.15 6.20
C GLU A 194 4.62 -13.85 6.75
N ASN A 195 5.96 -13.77 6.76
CA ASN A 195 6.70 -12.59 7.22
C ASN A 195 6.93 -11.53 6.12
N ALA A 196 6.29 -11.66 4.95
CA ALA A 196 6.42 -10.69 3.85
C ALA A 196 6.08 -9.24 4.27
N CYS A 197 5.23 -9.05 5.28
CA CYS A 197 4.95 -7.73 5.85
C CYS A 197 6.22 -7.05 6.40
N GLU A 198 7.10 -7.79 7.08
CA GLU A 198 8.35 -7.25 7.62
C GLU A 198 9.30 -6.83 6.51
N PHE A 199 9.39 -7.62 5.44
CA PHE A 199 10.14 -7.27 4.24
C PHE A 199 9.68 -5.93 3.67
N PHE A 200 8.38 -5.75 3.45
CA PHE A 200 7.87 -4.52 2.86
C PHE A 200 7.99 -3.33 3.82
N LYS A 201 7.92 -3.52 5.14
CA LYS A 201 8.24 -2.46 6.10
C LYS A 201 9.68 -1.99 5.96
N GLU A 202 10.63 -2.91 5.88
CA GLU A 202 12.04 -2.58 5.69
C GLU A 202 12.25 -1.87 4.34
N PHE A 203 11.63 -2.38 3.27
CA PHE A 203 11.61 -1.75 1.96
C PHE A 203 11.11 -0.30 2.03
N ASN A 204 9.95 -0.07 2.65
CA ASN A 204 9.31 1.24 2.76
C ASN A 204 10.21 2.23 3.53
N VAL A 205 10.86 1.81 4.62
CA VAL A 205 11.78 2.66 5.39
C VAL A 205 13.03 3.02 4.58
N ARG A 206 13.63 2.05 3.89
CA ARG A 206 14.78 2.32 3.02
C ARG A 206 14.41 3.22 1.84
N PHE A 207 13.19 3.07 1.35
CA PHE A 207 12.62 3.88 0.29
C PHE A 207 12.42 5.34 0.71
N GLU A 208 11.80 5.57 1.87
CA GLU A 208 11.53 6.92 2.44
C GLU A 208 12.79 7.77 2.53
N ASN A 209 13.91 7.14 2.91
CA ASN A 209 15.20 7.81 3.01
C ASN A 209 15.78 8.23 1.64
N ARG A 210 15.30 7.65 0.54
CA ARG A 210 15.81 7.90 -0.83
C ARG A 210 14.84 8.72 -1.68
N TYR A 211 13.52 8.62 -1.44
CA TYR A 211 12.49 9.19 -2.31
C TYR A 211 11.27 9.68 -1.52
N ARG A 212 10.70 10.81 -1.95
CA ARG A 212 9.48 11.37 -1.33
C ARG A 212 8.18 10.73 -1.82
N ILE A 213 8.10 10.34 -3.09
CA ILE A 213 6.89 9.78 -3.72
C ILE A 213 7.14 8.31 -4.05
N MET A 214 6.26 7.44 -3.53
CA MET A 214 6.41 5.99 -3.66
C MET A 214 5.67 5.43 -4.88
N VAL A 215 4.60 6.08 -5.30
CA VAL A 215 3.78 5.60 -6.41
C VAL A 215 3.29 6.76 -7.25
N ASN A 216 3.40 6.60 -8.55
CA ASN A 216 2.99 7.55 -9.58
C ASN A 216 2.63 6.78 -10.85
N ASP A 217 2.25 7.49 -11.92
CA ASP A 217 1.87 6.85 -13.18
C ASP A 217 3.05 6.12 -13.85
N GLU A 218 4.29 6.56 -13.63
CA GLU A 218 5.49 5.97 -14.24
C GLU A 218 5.78 4.56 -13.69
N ASN A 219 5.58 4.36 -12.38
CA ASN A 219 5.89 3.10 -11.70
C ASN A 219 4.65 2.25 -11.37
N ARG A 220 3.49 2.61 -11.92
CA ARG A 220 2.22 1.95 -11.66
C ARG A 220 2.28 0.45 -11.96
N ASP A 221 2.92 0.06 -13.06
CA ASP A 221 3.00 -1.36 -13.46
C ASP A 221 3.86 -2.18 -12.49
N PHE A 222 4.91 -1.60 -11.90
CA PHE A 222 5.69 -2.26 -10.85
C PHE A 222 4.81 -2.60 -9.64
N TRP A 223 4.04 -1.61 -9.16
CA TRP A 223 3.18 -1.80 -7.99
C TRP A 223 2.00 -2.71 -8.27
N LYS A 224 1.50 -2.72 -9.51
CA LYS A 224 0.43 -3.63 -9.94
C LYS A 224 0.82 -5.09 -9.76
N GLU A 225 2.07 -5.46 -10.08
CA GLU A 225 2.55 -6.84 -9.91
C GLU A 225 2.64 -7.25 -8.43
N ILE A 226 2.86 -6.31 -7.51
CA ILE A 226 2.90 -6.58 -6.06
C ILE A 226 1.48 -6.61 -5.48
N ILE A 227 0.66 -5.58 -5.74
CA ILE A 227 -0.71 -5.45 -5.21
C ILE A 227 -1.61 -6.57 -5.70
N TYR A 228 -1.44 -7.02 -6.95
CA TYR A 228 -2.22 -8.09 -7.56
C TYR A 228 -1.39 -9.35 -7.81
N SER A 229 -0.34 -9.56 -7.01
CA SER A 229 0.47 -10.77 -7.03
C SER A 229 -0.42 -12.01 -6.90
N SER A 230 -0.01 -13.11 -7.55
CA SER A 230 -0.63 -14.43 -7.36
C SER A 230 -0.25 -15.07 -6.02
N HIS A 231 0.62 -14.43 -5.25
CA HIS A 231 1.07 -14.88 -3.93
C HIS A 231 0.34 -14.09 -2.84
N ASP A 232 -0.48 -14.77 -2.05
CA ASP A 232 -1.32 -14.14 -1.02
C ASP A 232 -0.48 -13.44 0.05
N ASN A 233 0.63 -14.04 0.52
CA ASN A 233 1.48 -13.41 1.53
C ASN A 233 2.17 -12.15 1.00
N ILE A 234 2.54 -12.09 -0.29
CA ILE A 234 3.02 -10.85 -0.91
C ILE A 234 1.97 -9.76 -0.89
N GLN A 235 0.75 -10.06 -1.35
CA GLN A 235 -0.34 -9.09 -1.40
C GLN A 235 -0.69 -8.58 0.01
N GLU A 236 -0.92 -9.50 0.95
CA GLU A 236 -1.25 -9.19 2.33
C GLU A 236 -0.11 -8.45 3.03
N GLY A 237 1.12 -8.94 2.88
CA GLY A 237 2.30 -8.35 3.49
C GLY A 237 2.53 -6.92 3.02
N PHE A 238 2.44 -6.68 1.70
CA PHE A 238 2.57 -5.33 1.17
C PHE A 238 1.46 -4.40 1.66
N ILE A 239 0.20 -4.83 1.58
CA ILE A 239 -0.94 -3.98 1.96
C ILE A 239 -0.90 -3.67 3.46
N LYS A 240 -0.62 -4.65 4.32
CA LYS A 240 -0.41 -4.41 5.76
C LYS A 240 0.72 -3.44 6.04
N SER A 241 1.81 -3.48 5.25
CA SER A 241 2.93 -2.55 5.43
C SER A 241 2.54 -1.09 5.16
N ILE A 242 1.72 -0.82 4.13
CA ILE A 242 1.29 0.55 3.80
C ILE A 242 0.15 1.04 4.70
N MET A 243 -0.63 0.13 5.30
CA MET A 243 -1.65 0.46 6.30
C MET A 243 -1.06 1.06 7.59
N GLU A 244 0.25 0.99 7.81
CA GLU A 244 0.89 1.55 9.01
C GLU A 244 0.99 3.07 9.00
N LYS A 245 1.19 3.67 7.82
CA LYS A 245 1.35 5.12 7.67
C LYS A 245 0.31 5.66 6.69
N GLU A 246 -0.42 6.67 7.13
CA GLU A 246 -1.42 7.36 6.31
C GLU A 246 -0.88 7.78 4.94
N TYR A 247 0.29 8.43 4.92
CA TYR A 247 0.90 8.93 3.68
C TYR A 247 1.17 7.84 2.65
N TYR A 248 1.53 6.63 3.07
CA TYR A 248 1.71 5.51 2.14
C TYR A 248 0.38 5.03 1.62
N PHE A 249 -0.54 4.72 2.53
CA PHE A 249 -1.86 4.21 2.16
C PHE A 249 -2.57 5.15 1.17
N ILE A 250 -2.58 6.45 1.44
CA ILE A 250 -3.28 7.43 0.61
C ILE A 250 -2.63 7.60 -0.77
N GLN A 251 -1.30 7.57 -0.88
CA GLN A 251 -0.63 7.60 -2.19
C GLN A 251 -1.03 6.40 -3.05
N PHE A 252 -1.03 5.20 -2.48
CA PHE A 252 -1.46 3.99 -3.20
C PHE A 252 -2.94 4.03 -3.54
N TYR A 253 -3.78 4.50 -2.62
CA TYR A 253 -5.22 4.55 -2.81
C TYR A 253 -5.61 5.40 -4.03
N ARG A 254 -4.90 6.51 -4.25
CA ARG A 254 -5.16 7.40 -5.41
C ARG A 254 -4.95 6.72 -6.76
N ILE A 255 -4.08 5.71 -6.83
CA ILE A 255 -3.74 5.01 -8.07
C ILE A 255 -4.43 3.63 -8.14
N PHE A 256 -4.68 3.01 -6.99
CA PHE A 256 -5.32 1.71 -6.82
C PHE A 256 -6.44 1.80 -5.76
N PRO A 257 -7.62 2.36 -6.08
CA PRO A 257 -8.65 2.64 -5.08
C PRO A 257 -9.25 1.39 -4.41
N ASP A 258 -9.09 0.22 -5.01
CA ASP A 258 -9.55 -1.07 -4.51
C ASP A 258 -8.66 -1.64 -3.39
N ILE A 259 -7.49 -1.06 -3.12
CA ILE A 259 -6.66 -1.46 -1.97
C ILE A 259 -7.37 -1.25 -0.64
N LEU A 260 -8.33 -0.32 -0.56
CA LEU A 260 -9.14 -0.11 0.64
C LEU A 260 -9.93 -1.37 0.99
N GLU A 261 -10.49 -2.05 0.00
CA GLU A 261 -11.25 -3.27 0.22
C GLU A 261 -10.37 -4.43 0.65
N LYS A 262 -9.19 -4.55 0.05
CA LYS A 262 -8.19 -5.53 0.46
C LYS A 262 -7.73 -5.26 1.89
N ALA A 263 -7.41 -4.01 2.23
CA ALA A 263 -7.00 -3.62 3.57
C ALA A 263 -8.06 -3.95 4.63
N ILE A 264 -9.33 -3.65 4.35
CA ILE A 264 -10.45 -4.01 5.25
C ILE A 264 -10.56 -5.53 5.40
N SER A 265 -10.35 -6.30 4.32
CA SER A 265 -10.40 -7.77 4.39
C SER A 265 -9.27 -8.37 5.24
N PHE A 266 -8.11 -7.72 5.31
CA PHE A 266 -6.98 -8.16 6.13
C PHE A 266 -7.06 -7.66 7.58
N ASP A 267 -7.71 -6.53 7.82
CA ASP A 267 -7.96 -5.98 9.15
C ASP A 267 -9.33 -5.29 9.21
N ASN A 268 -10.30 -6.01 9.76
CA ASN A 268 -11.68 -5.54 9.88
C ASN A 268 -11.83 -4.28 10.76
N LYS A 269 -10.82 -3.93 11.58
CA LYS A 269 -10.82 -2.70 12.40
C LYS A 269 -10.03 -1.56 11.77
N PHE A 270 -9.42 -1.76 10.60
CA PHE A 270 -8.59 -0.75 9.94
C PHE A 270 -9.28 0.59 9.76
N ILE A 271 -10.59 0.58 9.43
CA ILE A 271 -11.40 1.79 9.30
C ILE A 271 -11.44 2.54 10.63
N LEU A 272 -11.96 1.88 11.68
CA LEU A 272 -12.11 2.46 13.01
C LEU A 272 -10.76 2.93 13.61
N ASP A 273 -9.74 2.08 13.51
CA ASP A 273 -8.48 2.30 14.22
C ASP A 273 -7.59 3.32 13.51
N LYS A 274 -7.72 3.47 12.18
CA LYS A 274 -6.83 4.30 11.36
C LYS A 274 -7.57 5.23 10.40
N VAL A 275 -8.31 4.70 9.42
CA VAL A 275 -8.84 5.53 8.31
C VAL A 275 -9.76 6.65 8.82
N SER A 276 -10.64 6.36 9.78
CA SER A 276 -11.51 7.39 10.37
C SER A 276 -10.70 8.50 11.05
N LYS A 277 -9.61 8.15 11.74
CA LYS A 277 -8.70 9.14 12.38
C LYS A 277 -7.92 9.95 11.35
N TRP A 278 -7.59 9.36 10.21
CA TRP A 278 -6.93 10.07 9.10
C TRP A 278 -7.87 11.11 8.48
N LEU A 279 -9.14 10.76 8.27
CA LEU A 279 -10.16 11.71 7.81
C LEU A 279 -10.39 12.85 8.80
N GLU A 280 -10.33 12.58 10.10
CA GLU A 280 -10.46 13.61 11.14
C GLU A 280 -9.35 14.66 11.11
N LEU A 281 -8.17 14.34 10.60
CA LEU A 281 -7.02 15.26 10.58
C LEU A 281 -6.70 15.73 9.16
N TRP A 282 -7.64 15.60 8.23
CA TRP A 282 -7.35 15.75 6.81
C TRP A 282 -6.87 17.16 6.42
N GLU A 283 -5.70 17.21 5.78
CA GLU A 283 -5.09 18.39 5.18
C GLU A 283 -4.85 18.14 3.68
N PRO A 284 -5.59 18.81 2.77
CA PRO A 284 -5.57 18.52 1.34
C PRO A 284 -4.18 18.59 0.68
N ASP A 285 -3.39 19.59 1.06
CA ASP A 285 -2.06 19.86 0.47
C ASP A 285 -1.05 18.76 0.79
N TYR A 286 -1.26 18.00 1.86
CA TYR A 286 -0.36 16.94 2.30
C TYR A 286 -0.92 15.53 2.04
N ARG A 287 -2.24 15.40 1.88
CA ARG A 287 -2.95 14.10 1.91
C ARG A 287 -3.65 13.74 0.60
N GLY A 288 -3.26 14.34 -0.52
CA GLY A 288 -3.72 13.89 -1.83
C GLY A 288 -5.03 14.50 -2.31
N GLY A 289 -5.40 15.67 -1.77
CA GLY A 289 -6.45 16.53 -2.29
C GLY A 289 -7.88 16.18 -1.87
N ASN A 290 -8.80 17.08 -2.22
CA ASN A 290 -10.19 17.04 -1.79
C ASN A 290 -10.97 15.83 -2.36
N ASN A 291 -10.80 15.50 -3.64
CA ASN A 291 -11.48 14.37 -4.27
C ASN A 291 -11.18 13.04 -3.56
N THR A 292 -9.94 12.85 -3.10
CA THR A 292 -9.53 11.64 -2.38
C THR A 292 -10.23 11.53 -1.03
N PHE A 293 -10.35 12.63 -0.28
CA PHE A 293 -11.08 12.68 0.98
C PHE A 293 -12.54 12.22 0.79
N TRP A 294 -13.23 12.80 -0.18
CA TRP A 294 -14.64 12.53 -0.41
C TRP A 294 -14.89 11.12 -0.93
N ASP A 295 -14.03 10.60 -1.81
CA ASP A 295 -14.14 9.22 -2.29
C ASP A 295 -13.95 8.20 -1.14
N ILE A 296 -12.98 8.43 -0.24
CA ILE A 296 -12.81 7.60 0.95
C ILE A 296 -14.04 7.71 1.85
N LEU A 297 -14.46 8.93 2.21
CA LEU A 297 -15.61 9.15 3.10
C LEU A 297 -16.88 8.49 2.56
N TYR A 298 -17.16 8.65 1.27
CA TYR A 298 -18.29 8.00 0.59
C TYR A 298 -18.21 6.47 0.71
N LYS A 299 -17.07 5.85 0.40
CA LYS A 299 -16.90 4.39 0.49
C LYS A 299 -17.06 3.88 1.92
N LEU A 300 -16.53 4.61 2.90
CA LEU A 300 -16.69 4.23 4.31
C LEU A 300 -18.15 4.29 4.75
N LEU A 301 -18.87 5.37 4.43
CA LEU A 301 -20.29 5.50 4.76
C LEU A 301 -21.15 4.44 4.07
N LYS A 302 -20.80 4.06 2.83
CA LYS A 302 -21.51 3.01 2.10
C LYS A 302 -21.31 1.62 2.72
N LYS A 303 -20.17 1.35 3.34
CA LYS A 303 -19.81 0.01 3.83
C LYS A 303 -19.94 -0.18 5.33
N LYS A 304 -19.42 0.76 6.11
CA LYS A 304 -19.30 0.71 7.57
C LYS A 304 -19.68 2.07 8.17
N PRO A 305 -20.92 2.54 8.01
CA PRO A 305 -21.33 3.86 8.47
C PRO A 305 -21.15 4.04 9.98
N ASP A 306 -21.36 2.99 10.77
CA ASP A 306 -21.22 3.02 12.23
C ASP A 306 -19.78 3.25 12.71
N GLU A 307 -18.78 3.06 11.84
CA GLU A 307 -17.36 3.26 12.14
C GLU A 307 -16.87 4.67 11.76
N VAL A 308 -17.74 5.52 11.19
CA VAL A 308 -17.40 6.87 10.72
C VAL A 308 -18.01 7.93 11.63
N ASN A 309 -17.18 8.68 12.35
CA ASN A 309 -17.62 9.78 13.19
C ASN A 309 -17.67 11.11 12.40
N ILE A 310 -18.77 11.33 11.68
CA ILE A 310 -18.96 12.53 10.86
C ILE A 310 -18.89 13.81 11.71
N ASP A 311 -19.38 13.79 12.95
CA ASP A 311 -19.33 14.96 13.84
C ASP A 311 -17.89 15.33 14.21
N MET A 312 -17.02 14.34 14.42
CA MET A 312 -15.61 14.60 14.70
C MET A 312 -14.88 15.11 13.45
N ILE A 313 -15.11 14.49 12.29
CA ILE A 313 -14.53 14.89 11.02
C ILE A 313 -14.91 16.34 10.69
N SER A 314 -16.21 16.65 10.71
CA SER A 314 -16.75 17.97 10.38
C SER A 314 -16.36 19.07 11.38
N ARG A 315 -15.84 18.76 12.56
CA ARG A 315 -15.29 19.76 13.50
C ARG A 315 -13.83 20.10 13.25
N LYS A 316 -13.07 19.16 12.68
CA LYS A 316 -11.62 19.28 12.55
C LYS A 316 -11.17 19.63 11.12
N VAL A 317 -11.96 19.27 10.11
CA VAL A 317 -11.63 19.53 8.69
C VAL A 317 -12.21 20.88 8.26
N ASP A 318 -11.40 21.70 7.58
CA ASP A 318 -11.82 23.02 7.05
C ASP A 318 -12.82 22.88 5.89
N LEU A 319 -13.69 23.88 5.72
CA LEU A 319 -14.69 23.94 4.66
C LEU A 319 -14.09 23.99 3.23
N ASP A 320 -12.81 24.35 3.09
CA ASP A 320 -12.14 24.35 1.78
C ASP A 320 -12.07 22.95 1.15
N ILE A 321 -12.33 21.88 1.92
CA ILE A 321 -12.37 20.50 1.45
C ILE A 321 -13.44 20.26 0.37
N ILE A 322 -14.45 21.13 0.21
CA ILE A 322 -15.45 21.02 -0.85
C ILE A 322 -14.97 21.58 -2.20
N SER A 323 -13.92 22.38 -2.19
CA SER A 323 -13.48 23.13 -3.37
C SER A 323 -12.99 22.20 -4.47
N ASN A 324 -13.41 22.44 -5.72
CA ASN A 324 -13.02 21.64 -6.89
C ASN A 324 -13.37 20.14 -6.79
N VAL A 325 -14.48 19.82 -6.12
CA VAL A 325 -15.02 18.46 -6.01
C VAL A 325 -16.30 18.35 -6.81
N ASP A 326 -16.33 17.39 -7.71
CA ASP A 326 -17.52 17.04 -8.48
C ASP A 326 -18.15 15.78 -7.88
N PHE A 327 -19.32 15.93 -7.27
CA PHE A 327 -20.07 14.81 -6.73
C PHE A 327 -21.02 14.23 -7.78
N ASP A 328 -21.03 12.91 -7.92
CA ASP A 328 -22.07 12.24 -8.67
C ASP A 328 -23.40 12.16 -7.88
N ILE A 329 -24.48 11.79 -8.57
CA ILE A 329 -25.83 11.74 -7.99
C ILE A 329 -25.93 10.71 -6.84
N GLU A 330 -25.19 9.60 -6.93
CA GLU A 330 -25.21 8.56 -5.90
C GLU A 330 -24.46 9.00 -4.65
N GLN A 331 -23.30 9.63 -4.83
CA GLN A 331 -22.50 10.24 -3.77
C GLN A 331 -23.31 11.30 -3.02
N LEU A 332 -23.94 12.23 -3.74
CA LEU A 332 -24.76 13.28 -3.14
C LEU A 332 -25.87 12.68 -2.27
N LYS A 333 -26.66 11.75 -2.82
CA LYS A 333 -27.76 11.11 -2.08
C LYS A 333 -27.29 10.41 -0.81
N LEU A 334 -26.15 9.72 -0.86
CA LEU A 334 -25.60 9.05 0.31
C LEU A 334 -25.16 10.06 1.37
N LEU A 335 -24.38 11.08 0.97
CA LEU A 335 -23.85 12.10 1.87
C LEU A 335 -24.97 12.94 2.51
N GLU A 336 -26.02 13.26 1.74
CA GLU A 336 -27.24 13.91 2.22
C GLU A 336 -27.99 13.03 3.23
N GLY A 337 -28.12 11.71 2.96
CA GLY A 337 -28.75 10.76 3.87
C GLY A 337 -28.07 10.70 5.25
N TYR A 338 -26.75 10.89 5.29
CA TYR A 338 -25.97 10.99 6.54
C TYR A 338 -25.82 12.43 7.05
N LYS A 339 -26.46 13.41 6.41
CA LYS A 339 -26.43 14.84 6.74
C LYS A 339 -25.01 15.40 6.82
N VAL A 340 -24.10 14.90 5.97
CA VAL A 340 -22.68 15.28 6.02
C VAL A 340 -22.52 16.78 5.82
N PHE A 341 -23.15 17.34 4.79
CA PHE A 341 -23.05 18.77 4.48
C PHE A 341 -23.59 19.66 5.60
N ASP A 342 -24.74 19.32 6.18
CA ASP A 342 -25.31 20.07 7.31
C ASP A 342 -24.38 20.07 8.52
N LYS A 343 -23.76 18.92 8.82
CA LYS A 343 -22.81 18.80 9.93
C LYS A 343 -21.57 19.65 9.69
N PHE A 344 -21.03 19.71 8.47
CA PHE A 344 -19.92 20.60 8.15
C PHE A 344 -20.30 22.08 8.27
N ILE A 345 -21.49 22.48 7.79
CA ILE A 345 -21.99 23.85 7.95
C ILE A 345 -22.10 24.20 9.45
N LEU A 346 -22.68 23.32 10.26
CA LEU A 346 -22.90 23.58 11.69
C LEU A 346 -21.62 23.51 12.53
N ASN A 347 -20.68 22.64 12.18
CA ASN A 347 -19.44 22.44 12.94
C ASN A 347 -18.30 23.32 12.40
N ALA A 348 -17.69 22.95 11.27
CA ALA A 348 -16.59 23.71 10.66
C ALA A 348 -17.03 25.13 10.27
N GLY A 349 -18.28 25.31 9.82
CA GLY A 349 -18.87 26.60 9.50
C GLY A 349 -19.47 27.36 10.69
N SER A 350 -19.31 26.87 11.93
CA SER A 350 -19.93 27.49 13.12
C SER A 350 -19.66 29.00 13.27
N TYR A 351 -18.48 29.46 12.84
CA TYR A 351 -18.10 30.88 12.84
C TYR A 351 -19.05 31.75 11.98
N PHE A 352 -19.70 31.18 10.96
CA PHE A 352 -20.70 31.86 10.14
C PHE A 352 -21.93 32.25 10.96
N PHE A 353 -22.25 31.48 12.00
CA PHE A 353 -23.36 31.71 12.91
C PHE A 353 -22.97 32.57 14.12
N ASP A 354 -21.67 32.78 14.37
CA ASP A 354 -21.19 33.71 15.39
C ASP A 354 -21.31 35.16 14.91
N VAL A 355 -22.47 35.74 15.20
CA VAL A 355 -22.83 37.12 14.88
C VAL A 355 -22.54 38.09 16.03
N THR A 356 -21.71 37.71 17.00
CA THR A 356 -21.27 38.63 18.06
C THR A 356 -20.34 39.70 17.49
N PHE A 357 -20.14 40.80 18.23
CA PHE A 357 -19.20 41.87 17.82
C PHE A 357 -17.80 41.29 17.54
N ASP A 358 -17.27 40.46 18.45
CA ASP A 358 -15.96 39.84 18.27
C ASP A 358 -15.96 38.79 17.16
N GLY A 359 -17.03 38.00 17.03
CA GLY A 359 -17.19 37.02 15.94
C GLY A 359 -17.18 37.65 14.56
N ILE A 360 -17.88 38.77 14.37
CA ILE A 360 -17.87 39.53 13.11
C ILE A 360 -16.49 40.16 12.85
N ARG A 361 -15.81 40.64 13.90
CA ARG A 361 -14.49 41.27 13.76
C ARG A 361 -13.38 40.27 13.42
N ILE A 362 -13.41 39.07 14.01
CA ILE A 362 -12.37 38.04 13.86
C ILE A 362 -12.49 37.32 12.51
N ASN A 363 -13.71 37.12 12.01
CA ASN A 363 -13.97 36.40 10.77
C ASN A 363 -14.05 37.39 9.61
N ASN A 364 -12.94 37.63 8.92
CA ASN A 364 -12.91 38.50 7.73
C ASN A 364 -13.86 38.00 6.63
N GLY A 365 -14.34 38.91 5.76
CA GLY A 365 -15.35 38.61 4.73
C GLY A 365 -14.97 37.52 3.72
N TYR A 366 -13.70 37.08 3.65
CA TYR A 366 -13.28 35.92 2.86
C TYR A 366 -13.72 34.60 3.52
N LYS A 367 -13.48 34.44 4.83
CA LYS A 367 -13.89 33.23 5.57
C LYS A 367 -15.41 33.07 5.59
N GLU A 368 -16.16 34.18 5.70
CA GLU A 368 -17.63 34.17 5.75
C GLU A 368 -18.30 33.64 4.47
N ARG A 369 -17.58 33.61 3.34
CA ARG A 369 -18.11 33.11 2.07
C ARG A 369 -17.92 31.60 1.89
N LYS A 370 -16.99 30.97 2.61
CA LYS A 370 -16.72 29.52 2.50
C LYS A 370 -17.96 28.65 2.73
N PRO A 371 -18.80 28.89 3.75
CA PRO A 371 -20.00 28.07 3.98
C PRO A 371 -21.05 28.20 2.88
N ILE A 372 -21.05 29.27 2.07
CA ILE A 372 -22.09 29.53 1.06
C ILE A 372 -22.17 28.39 0.04
N GLU A 373 -21.02 27.87 -0.39
CA GLU A 373 -20.96 26.76 -1.34
C GLU A 373 -21.57 25.47 -0.76
N TRP A 374 -21.45 25.26 0.55
CA TRP A 374 -21.97 24.08 1.22
C TRP A 374 -23.50 24.04 1.29
N PHE A 375 -24.14 25.21 1.41
CA PHE A 375 -25.60 25.30 1.47
C PHE A 375 -26.30 24.76 0.21
N LYS A 376 -25.60 24.70 -0.93
CA LYS A 376 -26.09 24.06 -2.17
C LYS A 376 -26.44 22.59 -1.97
N TYR A 377 -25.71 21.91 -1.10
CA TYR A 377 -25.84 20.48 -0.84
C TYR A 377 -26.53 20.19 0.51
N SER A 378 -26.99 21.22 1.20
CA SER A 378 -27.65 21.08 2.49
C SER A 378 -29.03 20.45 2.34
N THR A 379 -29.42 19.64 3.33
CA THR A 379 -30.80 19.12 3.42
C THR A 379 -31.77 20.15 4.01
N TRP A 380 -31.25 21.30 4.48
CA TRP A 380 -32.03 22.36 5.13
C TRP A 380 -32.81 21.85 6.35
N ASN A 381 -32.20 20.96 7.14
CA ASN A 381 -32.88 20.40 8.29
C ASN A 381 -33.25 21.46 9.35
N LYS A 382 -34.16 21.09 10.26
CA LYS A 382 -34.67 21.95 11.35
C LYS A 382 -33.59 22.61 12.19
N GLU A 383 -32.52 21.88 12.52
CA GLU A 383 -31.43 22.40 13.34
C GLU A 383 -30.69 23.53 12.62
N LEU A 384 -30.36 23.32 11.34
CA LEU A 384 -29.70 24.32 10.51
C LEU A 384 -30.58 25.57 10.31
N ILE A 385 -31.86 25.36 10.00
CA ILE A 385 -32.83 26.46 9.83
C ILE A 385 -33.02 27.24 11.15
N ALA A 386 -33.12 26.56 12.29
CA ALA A 386 -33.18 27.19 13.60
C ALA A 386 -31.93 28.02 13.90
N LYS A 387 -30.73 27.47 13.62
CA LYS A 387 -29.46 28.16 13.83
C LYS A 387 -29.33 29.41 12.96
N LEU A 388 -29.68 29.30 11.67
CA LEU A 388 -29.67 30.41 10.73
C LEU A 388 -30.61 31.53 11.21
N SER A 389 -31.79 31.18 11.70
CA SER A 389 -32.79 32.15 12.18
C SER A 389 -32.37 32.85 13.46
N GLU A 390 -31.87 32.10 14.44
CA GLU A 390 -31.32 32.65 15.68
C GLU A 390 -30.18 33.64 15.40
N SER A 391 -29.25 33.26 14.52
CA SER A 391 -28.13 34.11 14.12
C SER A 391 -28.57 35.34 13.35
N PHE A 392 -29.54 35.21 12.44
CA PHE A 392 -30.06 36.35 11.69
C PHE A 392 -30.77 37.37 12.59
N GLU A 393 -31.58 36.91 13.54
CA GLU A 393 -32.25 37.79 14.51
C GLU A 393 -31.24 38.55 15.39
N ARG A 394 -30.20 37.86 15.85
CA ARG A 394 -29.14 38.46 16.67
C ARG A 394 -28.26 39.43 15.87
N LEU A 395 -28.10 39.21 14.58
CA LEU A 395 -27.27 40.05 13.72
C LEU A 395 -27.77 41.50 13.70
N ASP A 396 -29.08 41.74 13.65
CA ASP A 396 -29.65 43.10 13.68
C ASP A 396 -29.32 43.85 14.99
N VAL A 397 -29.27 43.13 16.12
CA VAL A 397 -28.86 43.68 17.43
C VAL A 397 -27.37 44.02 17.42
N SER A 398 -26.53 43.12 16.92
CA SER A 398 -25.09 43.33 16.81
C SER A 398 -24.75 44.51 15.89
N ILE A 399 -25.40 44.62 14.72
CA ILE A 399 -25.24 45.74 13.77
C ILE A 399 -25.63 47.08 14.43
N SER A 400 -26.70 47.09 15.22
CA SER A 400 -27.14 48.30 15.94
C SER A 400 -26.14 48.76 17.01
N ASN A 401 -25.44 47.81 17.65
CA ASN A 401 -24.35 48.12 18.59
C ASN A 401 -23.08 48.55 17.85
N LEU A 402 -22.82 47.98 16.67
CA LEU A 402 -21.69 48.34 15.80
C LEU A 402 -21.80 49.76 15.26
N LYS A 403 -22.98 50.24 14.85
CA LYS A 403 -23.22 51.64 14.43
C LYS A 403 -22.74 52.71 15.45
N LYS A 404 -22.57 52.35 16.71
CA LYS A 404 -22.06 53.23 17.79
C LYS A 404 -20.53 53.25 17.89
N SER A 405 -19.85 52.37 17.18
CA SER A 405 -18.39 52.27 17.09
C SER A 405 -17.99 52.54 15.64
N ASN A 406 -16.95 53.34 15.38
CA ASN A 406 -16.60 53.84 14.04
C ASN A 406 -16.03 52.77 13.06
N PHE A 407 -16.48 51.51 13.16
CA PHE A 407 -16.07 50.40 12.29
C PHE A 407 -17.06 50.29 11.11
N GLY A 408 -16.53 50.11 9.90
CA GLY A 408 -17.22 50.35 8.64
C GLY A 408 -17.49 49.11 7.77
N SER A 409 -18.39 49.31 6.79
CA SER A 409 -18.80 48.50 5.60
C SER A 409 -19.04 46.98 5.72
N TRP A 410 -18.27 46.23 6.51
CA TRP A 410 -18.27 44.76 6.52
C TRP A 410 -19.51 44.15 7.20
N GLU A 411 -20.10 44.86 8.15
CA GLU A 411 -21.31 44.43 8.87
C GLU A 411 -22.53 44.39 7.94
N TYR A 412 -22.57 45.34 6.99
CA TYR A 412 -23.59 45.39 5.95
C TYR A 412 -23.40 44.28 4.92
N GLU A 413 -22.16 43.87 4.67
CA GLU A 413 -21.88 42.71 3.80
C GLU A 413 -22.37 41.40 4.42
N ARG A 414 -22.14 41.16 5.72
CA ARG A 414 -22.61 39.92 6.38
C ARG A 414 -24.14 39.82 6.41
N ARG A 415 -24.83 40.93 6.70
CA ARG A 415 -26.31 40.98 6.62
C ARG A 415 -26.80 40.69 5.21
N LYS A 416 -26.14 41.29 4.20
CA LYS A 416 -26.45 41.03 2.80
C LYS A 416 -26.24 39.56 2.43
N ILE A 417 -25.15 38.93 2.87
CA ILE A 417 -24.88 37.50 2.65
C ILE A 417 -26.01 36.63 3.21
N TYR A 418 -26.47 36.90 4.44
CA TYR A 418 -27.59 36.17 5.04
C TYR A 418 -28.88 36.34 4.22
N ILE A 419 -29.22 37.57 3.82
CA ILE A 419 -30.41 37.85 3.02
C ILE A 419 -30.35 37.15 1.66
N ASP A 420 -29.21 37.26 0.97
CA ASP A 420 -29.00 36.65 -0.34
C ASP A 420 -29.10 35.12 -0.23
N LEU A 421 -28.54 34.52 0.82
CA LEU A 421 -28.62 33.08 1.09
C LEU A 421 -30.07 32.63 1.37
N ILE A 422 -30.78 33.33 2.24
CA ILE A 422 -32.18 33.04 2.58
C ILE A 422 -33.06 33.13 1.34
N LYS A 423 -32.89 34.18 0.52
CA LYS A 423 -33.65 34.36 -0.73
C LYS A 423 -33.35 33.24 -1.73
N LEU A 424 -32.08 32.86 -1.87
CA LEU A 424 -31.65 31.83 -2.80
C LEU A 424 -32.27 30.46 -2.48
N TYR A 425 -32.39 30.13 -1.20
CA TYR A 425 -32.88 28.82 -0.75
C TYR A 425 -34.25 28.87 -0.07
N TRP A 426 -35.04 29.91 -0.33
CA TRP A 426 -36.33 30.12 0.34
C TRP A 426 -37.27 28.92 0.19
N CYS A 427 -37.42 28.37 -1.01
CA CYS A 427 -38.29 27.21 -1.23
C CYS A 427 -37.90 25.99 -0.39
N ASN A 428 -36.59 25.78 -0.15
CA ASN A 428 -36.11 24.69 0.70
C ASN A 428 -36.45 24.97 2.17
N ILE A 429 -36.25 26.21 2.61
CA ILE A 429 -36.52 26.65 3.98
C ILE A 429 -38.02 26.61 4.30
N GLU A 430 -38.84 27.17 3.42
CA GLU A 430 -40.30 27.26 3.54
C GLU A 430 -40.92 25.88 3.70
N LYS A 431 -40.52 24.92 2.86
CA LYS A 431 -41.00 23.53 2.92
C LYS A 431 -40.78 22.91 4.31
N VAL A 432 -39.60 23.09 4.90
CA VAL A 432 -39.29 22.51 6.21
C VAL A 432 -40.04 23.24 7.34
N ILE A 433 -40.25 24.55 7.22
CA ILE A 433 -41.04 25.33 8.19
C ILE A 433 -42.51 24.88 8.19
N GLU A 434 -43.08 24.67 7.00
CA GLU A 434 -44.46 24.19 6.83
C GLU A 434 -44.62 22.76 7.40
N ASP A 435 -43.68 21.86 7.09
CA ASP A 435 -43.72 20.46 7.54
C ASP A 435 -43.59 20.32 9.07
N GLU A 436 -42.81 21.19 9.72
CA GLU A 436 -42.48 21.11 11.16
C GLU A 436 -43.31 22.07 12.05
N ASN A 437 -44.23 22.85 11.45
CA ASN A 437 -45.14 23.77 12.13
C ASN A 437 -44.43 24.74 13.11
N LEU A 438 -43.32 25.32 12.64
CA LEU A 438 -42.42 26.05 13.52
C LEU A 438 -42.80 27.54 13.64
N THR A 439 -43.14 27.98 14.86
CA THR A 439 -43.53 29.37 15.17
C THR A 439 -42.36 30.35 15.35
N ILE A 440 -41.11 29.87 15.35
CA ILE A 440 -39.89 30.66 15.66
C ILE A 440 -39.46 31.58 14.47
N TYR A 441 -40.18 31.57 13.35
CA TYR A 441 -39.65 32.06 12.06
C TYR A 441 -40.30 33.35 11.52
N ASN A 442 -41.15 34.02 12.31
CA ASN A 442 -41.88 35.22 11.88
C ASN A 442 -40.97 36.32 11.31
N LYS A 443 -39.76 36.51 11.86
CA LYS A 443 -38.84 37.56 11.37
C LYS A 443 -38.23 37.26 9.99
N ILE A 444 -37.88 36.01 9.68
CA ILE A 444 -37.41 35.67 8.32
C ILE A 444 -38.53 35.88 7.30
N TYR A 445 -39.75 35.49 7.67
CA TYR A 445 -40.96 35.70 6.85
C TYR A 445 -41.28 37.19 6.62
N GLU A 446 -41.15 38.02 7.67
CA GLU A 446 -41.34 39.47 7.58
C GLU A 446 -40.34 40.11 6.61
N TYR A 447 -39.08 39.66 6.62
CA TYR A 447 -38.02 40.23 5.78
C TYR A 447 -38.04 39.82 4.29
N ILE A 448 -38.70 38.72 3.92
CA ILE A 448 -38.80 38.28 2.52
C ILE A 448 -40.04 38.87 1.84
N LYS A 449 -41.06 39.25 2.62
CA LYS A 449 -42.27 39.92 2.13
C LYS A 449 -42.06 41.41 1.85
N GLU A 450 -40.99 42.02 2.38
CA GLU A 450 -40.48 43.35 2.02
C GLU A 450 -39.49 43.29 0.84
#